data_AF-A0A816B6C3-F1
#
_entry.id   AF-A0A816B6C3-F1
#
_cell.length_a   1.000
_cell.length_b   1.000
_cell.length_c   1.000
_cell.angle_alpha   90.00
_cell.angle_beta   90.00
_cell.angle_gamma   90.00
#
_symmetry.space_group_name_H-M   'P 1'
#
loop_
_entity.id
_entity.type
_entity.pdbx_description
1 polymer ?
#
loop_
_entity_poly.entity_id
_entity_poly.type
_entity_poly.pdbx_seq_one_letter_code
_entity_poly.pdbx_strand_id
1 'polypeptide(L)'
;WLVHHTPEFWTDSPHNFQLILNGFITPLSSIGNQPADIIPLPYPPYDNMLVNEFTITSPLLFSLNALLSGNLTELKGVVYNGSFDTSYERMSLALATLTTRELTTAVYLNISSEIKNYPELRYLSYPRSSSLTSIHFYMSHEIHSSPGFDHVIHTTIDTKSCECSSATGKCDEIQQIIRTPGIEWLFSSIPNKLDYRLMLDSVVRGKILTIYNTEIECKITVLESIHCVIGPAFGKSC
;
A
#
# COMPACT_ATOMS: atom_id res chain seq x y z
N TRP A 1 6.56 7.96 4.09
CA TRP A 1 5.38 8.03 3.21
C TRP A 1 5.26 6.70 2.50
N LEU A 2 4.04 6.21 2.26
CA LEU A 2 3.86 4.97 1.52
C LEU A 2 3.85 5.26 0.02
N VAL A 3 4.66 4.53 -0.74
CA VAL A 3 4.57 4.49 -2.21
C VAL A 3 4.20 3.08 -2.60
N HIS A 4 3.09 2.95 -3.30
CA HIS A 4 2.60 1.70 -3.85
C HIS A 4 2.88 1.65 -5.35
N HIS A 5 3.40 0.52 -5.83
CA HIS A 5 3.55 0.22 -7.25
C HIS A 5 2.31 -0.54 -7.75
N THR A 6 1.58 0.03 -8.70
CA THR A 6 0.51 -0.69 -9.40
C THR A 6 1.13 -1.85 -10.20
N PRO A 7 0.83 -3.10 -9.85
CA PRO A 7 1.42 -4.26 -10.53
C PRO A 7 0.85 -4.45 -11.94
N GLU A 8 1.38 -5.42 -12.70
CA GLU A 8 0.77 -5.97 -13.92
C GLU A 8 0.98 -7.49 -13.98
N PHE A 9 -0.05 -8.25 -14.38
CA PHE A 9 0.05 -9.70 -14.54
C PHE A 9 0.43 -10.09 -15.98
N TRP A 10 1.71 -9.90 -16.32
CA TRP A 10 2.29 -10.45 -17.55
C TRP A 10 3.63 -11.14 -17.27
N THR A 11 3.84 -12.32 -17.88
CA THR A 11 5.02 -13.17 -17.63
C THR A 11 6.33 -12.50 -18.04
N ASP A 12 6.25 -11.57 -19.00
CA ASP A 12 7.35 -10.79 -19.56
C ASP A 12 7.31 -9.31 -19.14
N SER A 13 6.34 -8.90 -18.31
CA SER A 13 6.30 -7.52 -17.80
C SER A 13 7.24 -7.36 -16.60
N PRO A 14 8.04 -6.28 -16.56
CA PRO A 14 8.81 -5.93 -15.37
C PRO A 14 7.94 -5.46 -14.20
N HIS A 15 6.62 -5.38 -14.38
CA HIS A 15 5.65 -4.93 -13.36
C HIS A 15 4.97 -6.08 -12.61
N ASN A 16 5.43 -7.33 -12.76
CA ASN A 16 4.90 -8.52 -12.08
C ASN A 16 5.29 -8.62 -10.59
N PHE A 17 5.35 -7.49 -9.89
CA PHE A 17 5.60 -7.41 -8.46
C PHE A 17 4.62 -6.45 -7.79
N GLN A 18 4.11 -6.84 -6.63
CA GLN A 18 3.56 -5.89 -5.67
C GLN A 18 4.72 -5.30 -4.87
N LEU A 19 4.96 -3.99 -5.01
CA LEU A 19 6.02 -3.29 -4.29
C LEU A 19 5.41 -2.20 -3.41
N ILE A 20 5.86 -2.15 -2.16
CA ILE A 20 5.54 -1.08 -1.23
C ILE A 20 6.85 -0.53 -0.69
N LEU A 21 7.01 0.79 -0.81
CA LEU A 21 8.19 1.52 -0.39
C LEU A 21 7.83 2.53 0.70
N ASN A 22 8.70 2.68 1.68
CA ASN A 22 8.73 3.86 2.52
C ASN A 22 9.70 4.88 1.93
N GLY A 23 9.19 6.04 1.58
CA GLY A 23 10.00 7.11 1.00
C GLY A 23 9.51 8.50 1.39
N PHE A 24 10.11 9.51 0.76
CA PHE A 24 9.63 10.88 0.77
C PHE A 24 9.82 11.50 -0.60
N ILE A 25 8.97 12.47 -0.92
CA ILE A 25 8.98 13.17 -2.20
C ILE A 25 9.48 14.60 -1.95
N THR A 26 10.50 14.99 -2.71
CA THR A 26 11.10 16.33 -2.66
C THR A 26 10.87 17.03 -4.00
N PRO A 27 10.23 18.21 -4.04
CA PRO A 27 10.06 18.97 -5.27
C PRO A 27 11.40 19.30 -5.94
N LEU A 28 11.42 19.30 -7.27
CA LEU A 28 12.55 19.72 -8.10
C LEU A 28 12.20 21.00 -8.85
N SER A 29 13.18 21.88 -8.98
CA SER A 29 13.09 23.06 -9.85
C SER A 29 13.32 22.74 -11.33
N SER A 30 13.87 21.56 -11.65
CA SER A 30 14.07 21.06 -13.02
C SER A 30 14.34 19.55 -13.08
N ILE A 31 14.07 18.94 -14.25
CA ILE A 31 14.60 17.62 -14.63
C ILE A 31 15.35 17.79 -15.96
N GLY A 32 16.67 17.56 -15.96
CA GLY A 32 17.53 17.87 -17.10
C GLY A 32 17.60 19.38 -17.34
N ASN A 33 17.35 19.82 -18.59
CA ASN A 33 17.34 21.24 -18.98
C ASN A 33 15.93 21.88 -18.96
N GLN A 34 14.89 21.17 -18.52
CA GLN A 34 13.55 21.71 -18.47
C GLN A 34 13.28 22.36 -17.09
N PRO A 35 13.09 23.68 -17.01
CA PRO A 35 12.64 24.32 -15.78
C PRO A 35 11.20 23.89 -15.47
N ALA A 36 10.89 23.75 -14.18
CA ALA A 36 9.53 23.54 -13.71
C ALA A 36 9.16 24.56 -12.65
N ASP A 37 7.93 25.04 -12.71
CA ASP A 37 7.35 25.81 -11.63
C ASP A 37 7.30 24.92 -10.38
N ILE A 38 7.89 25.41 -9.28
CA ILE A 38 7.84 24.70 -8.00
C ILE A 38 6.43 24.88 -7.44
N ILE A 39 5.51 24.02 -7.86
CA ILE A 39 4.19 23.91 -7.27
C ILE A 39 4.35 23.13 -5.96
N PRO A 40 3.91 23.66 -4.81
CA PRO A 40 3.96 22.94 -3.55
C PRO A 40 3.25 21.58 -3.67
N LEU A 41 3.97 20.51 -3.36
CA LEU A 41 3.36 19.18 -3.34
C LEU A 41 2.35 19.11 -2.19
N PRO A 42 1.07 18.79 -2.47
CA PRO A 42 0.10 18.56 -1.40
C PRO A 42 0.50 17.29 -0.65
N TYR A 43 1.10 17.47 0.52
CA TYR A 43 1.37 16.37 1.42
C TYR A 43 0.04 15.84 1.96
N PRO A 44 -0.21 14.52 1.93
CA PRO A 44 -1.33 13.94 2.65
C PRO A 44 -1.33 14.42 4.10
N PRO A 45 -2.51 14.65 4.70
CA PRO A 45 -2.57 14.99 6.12
C PRO A 45 -1.93 13.88 6.98
N TYR A 46 -1.65 14.12 8.26
CA TYR A 46 -1.04 13.08 9.11
C TYR A 46 -2.06 12.06 9.63
N ASP A 47 -3.27 12.52 9.92
CA ASP A 47 -4.34 11.82 10.64
C ASP A 47 -5.73 12.00 10.02
N ASN A 48 -5.85 12.74 8.91
CA ASN A 48 -7.11 12.92 8.20
C ASN A 48 -7.15 12.12 6.90
N MET A 49 -8.33 12.03 6.28
CA MET A 49 -8.48 11.43 4.96
C MET A 49 -7.59 12.13 3.93
N LEU A 50 -6.99 11.36 3.01
CA LEU A 50 -6.23 11.83 1.87
C LEU A 50 -7.10 12.69 0.94
N VAL A 51 -8.36 12.27 0.75
CA VAL A 51 -9.33 12.82 -0.21
C VAL A 51 -8.91 12.65 -1.67
N ASN A 52 -7.61 12.72 -1.99
CA ASN A 52 -7.04 12.54 -3.32
C ASN A 52 -5.84 11.59 -3.31
N GLU A 53 -5.79 10.71 -4.30
CA GLU A 53 -4.61 9.93 -4.67
C GLU A 53 -3.61 10.81 -5.44
N PHE A 54 -2.32 10.55 -5.31
CA PHE A 54 -1.27 11.16 -6.13
C PHE A 54 -0.39 10.06 -6.72
N THR A 55 -0.01 10.22 -7.99
CA THR A 55 0.94 9.30 -8.64
C THR A 55 2.21 10.02 -9.03
N ILE A 56 3.33 9.29 -8.97
CA ILE A 56 4.61 9.72 -9.53
C ILE A 56 4.99 8.78 -10.67
N THR A 57 5.34 9.35 -11.82
CA THR A 57 5.82 8.56 -12.97
C THR A 57 7.23 9.03 -13.32
N SER A 58 8.19 8.11 -13.28
CA SER A 58 9.54 8.38 -13.76
C SER A 58 9.53 8.45 -15.29
N PRO A 59 10.01 9.55 -15.91
CA PRO A 59 10.17 9.59 -17.37
C PRO A 59 11.35 8.73 -17.85
N LEU A 60 12.22 8.30 -16.94
CA LEU A 60 13.39 7.48 -17.23
C LEU A 60 13.14 6.03 -16.81
N LEU A 61 13.52 5.10 -17.68
CA LEU A 61 13.60 3.68 -17.33
C LEU A 61 14.62 3.49 -16.19
N PHE A 62 14.28 2.63 -15.24
CA PHE A 62 15.17 2.28 -14.13
C PHE A 62 15.20 0.76 -13.94
N SER A 63 16.26 0.26 -13.31
CA SER A 63 16.42 -1.16 -13.04
C SER A 63 15.62 -1.56 -11.80
N LEU A 64 14.62 -2.42 -11.97
CA LEU A 64 13.90 -3.03 -10.85
C LEU A 64 14.87 -3.79 -9.93
N ASN A 65 15.84 -4.52 -10.48
CA ASN A 65 16.85 -5.22 -9.67
C ASN A 65 17.69 -4.25 -8.83
N ALA A 66 17.99 -3.05 -9.34
CA ALA A 66 18.69 -2.03 -8.56
C ALA A 66 17.82 -1.47 -7.43
N LEU A 67 16.52 -1.31 -7.64
CA LEU A 67 15.56 -0.93 -6.59
C LEU A 67 15.45 -2.04 -5.53
N LEU A 68 15.26 -3.30 -5.95
CA LEU A 68 15.13 -4.46 -5.05
C LEU A 68 16.40 -4.72 -4.22
N SER A 69 17.58 -4.48 -4.80
CA SER A 69 18.87 -4.61 -4.09
C SER A 69 19.23 -3.38 -3.24
N GLY A 70 18.42 -2.32 -3.26
CA GLY A 70 18.70 -1.08 -2.54
C GLY A 70 19.79 -0.20 -3.17
N ASN A 71 20.33 -0.58 -4.33
CA ASN A 71 21.33 0.20 -5.06
C ASN A 71 20.74 1.46 -5.72
N LEU A 72 19.42 1.48 -5.95
CA LEU A 72 18.68 2.62 -6.46
C LEU A 72 17.76 3.16 -5.37
N THR A 73 18.11 4.31 -4.81
CA THR A 73 17.36 4.97 -3.72
C THR A 73 16.64 6.23 -4.17
N GLU A 74 16.87 6.71 -5.40
CA GLU A 74 16.26 7.94 -5.90
C GLU A 74 15.64 7.72 -7.29
N LEU A 75 14.39 8.15 -7.43
CA LEU A 75 13.63 8.13 -8.67
C LEU A 75 13.11 9.53 -8.96
N LYS A 76 13.56 10.13 -10.05
CA LYS A 76 13.05 11.43 -10.51
C LYS A 76 11.79 11.20 -11.33
N GLY A 77 10.78 12.03 -11.14
CA GLY A 77 9.50 11.86 -11.81
C GLY A 77 8.63 13.10 -11.86
N VAL A 78 7.52 12.96 -12.57
CA VAL A 78 6.42 13.93 -12.57
C VAL A 78 5.36 13.44 -11.61
N VAL A 79 4.92 14.31 -10.70
CA VAL A 79 3.81 14.05 -9.77
C VAL A 79 2.50 14.55 -10.39
N TYR A 80 1.44 13.77 -10.26
CA TYR A 80 0.11 14.08 -10.78
C TYR A 80 -0.95 14.01 -9.69
N ASN A 81 -2.02 14.81 -9.82
CA ASN A 81 -3.25 14.58 -9.06
C ASN A 81 -3.98 13.37 -9.67
N GLY A 82 -4.07 12.28 -8.93
CA GLY A 82 -4.72 11.06 -9.36
C GLY A 82 -3.81 10.05 -10.06
N SER A 83 -4.37 8.86 -10.31
CA SER A 83 -3.77 7.75 -11.05
C SER A 83 -4.24 7.72 -12.51
N PHE A 84 -3.80 6.72 -13.26
CA PHE A 84 -4.28 6.49 -14.63
C PHE A 84 -5.79 6.18 -14.68
N ASP A 85 -6.36 5.73 -13.56
CA ASP A 85 -7.73 5.25 -13.48
C ASP A 85 -8.70 6.23 -12.81
N THR A 86 -8.23 7.39 -12.34
CA THR A 86 -9.12 8.39 -11.75
C THR A 86 -10.19 8.88 -12.73
N SER A 87 -11.34 9.29 -12.18
CA SER A 87 -12.50 9.78 -12.94
C SER A 87 -12.33 11.21 -13.47
N TYR A 88 -11.36 11.95 -12.93
CA TYR A 88 -11.03 13.33 -13.32
C TYR A 88 -9.75 13.39 -14.15
N GLU A 89 -9.52 14.54 -14.80
CA GLU A 89 -8.32 14.78 -15.61
C GLU A 89 -7.07 14.74 -14.73
N ARG A 90 -6.15 13.85 -15.10
CA ARG A 90 -4.84 13.73 -14.47
C ARG A 90 -3.94 14.86 -14.97
N MET A 91 -3.63 15.80 -14.10
CA MET A 91 -2.79 16.97 -14.39
C MET A 91 -1.42 16.83 -13.75
N SER A 92 -0.37 17.26 -14.45
CA SER A 92 0.98 17.35 -13.89
C SER A 92 1.03 18.46 -12.85
N LEU A 93 1.39 18.12 -11.62
CA LEU A 93 1.51 19.08 -10.52
C LEU A 93 2.94 19.57 -10.35
N ALA A 94 3.94 18.69 -10.31
CA ALA A 94 5.31 19.10 -10.04
C ALA A 94 6.32 18.07 -10.57
N LEU A 95 7.56 18.51 -10.74
CA LEU A 95 8.70 17.60 -10.83
C LEU A 95 9.19 17.29 -9.41
N ALA A 96 9.59 16.04 -9.17
CA ALA A 96 10.06 15.64 -7.87
C ALA A 96 11.05 14.48 -7.91
N THR A 97 11.82 14.34 -6.84
CA THR A 97 12.57 13.11 -6.52
C THR A 97 11.81 12.34 -5.45
N LEU A 98 11.46 11.09 -5.74
CA LEU A 98 11.13 10.10 -4.74
C LEU A 98 12.44 9.51 -4.21
N THR A 99 12.69 9.72 -2.92
CA THR A 99 13.79 9.07 -2.20
C THR A 99 13.23 7.88 -1.41
N THR A 100 13.61 6.67 -1.81
CA THR A 100 13.32 5.41 -1.12
C THR A 100 14.22 5.29 0.09
N ARG A 101 13.62 5.20 1.28
CA ARG A 101 14.32 4.91 2.54
C ARG A 101 14.37 3.41 2.81
N GLU A 102 13.29 2.71 2.49
CA GLU A 102 13.14 1.30 2.78
C GLU A 102 12.16 0.66 1.78
N LEU A 103 12.52 -0.51 1.27
CA LEU A 103 11.60 -1.39 0.53
C LEU A 103 10.89 -2.28 1.55
N THR A 104 9.68 -1.91 1.93
CA THR A 104 8.94 -2.60 3.00
C THR A 104 8.29 -3.90 2.50
N THR A 105 7.94 -3.98 1.22
CA THR A 105 7.35 -5.19 0.64
C THR A 105 7.74 -5.32 -0.82
N ALA A 106 8.14 -6.53 -1.20
CA ALA A 106 8.28 -6.94 -2.58
C ALA A 106 7.80 -8.39 -2.73
N VAL A 107 6.67 -8.57 -3.40
CA VAL A 107 6.07 -9.89 -3.66
C VAL A 107 5.98 -10.09 -5.16
N TYR A 108 6.52 -11.22 -5.64
CA TYR A 108 6.38 -11.62 -7.03
C TYR A 108 4.96 -12.12 -7.31
N LEU A 109 4.35 -11.59 -8.37
CA LEU A 109 3.02 -11.98 -8.80
C LEU A 109 3.11 -13.16 -9.76
N ASN A 110 2.66 -14.32 -9.31
CA ASN A 110 2.69 -15.51 -10.13
C ASN A 110 1.40 -15.62 -10.95
N ILE A 111 1.53 -15.82 -12.26
CA ILE A 111 0.41 -16.07 -13.18
C ILE A 111 0.00 -17.56 -13.16
N SER A 112 0.84 -18.43 -12.58
CA SER A 112 0.59 -19.87 -12.50
C SER A 112 -0.67 -20.17 -11.68
N SER A 113 -1.59 -20.91 -12.28
CA SER A 113 -2.76 -21.52 -11.62
C SER A 113 -2.39 -22.50 -10.50
N GLU A 114 -1.10 -22.81 -10.33
CA GLU A 114 -0.59 -23.71 -9.30
C GLU A 114 -0.56 -23.05 -7.91
N ILE A 115 -0.48 -21.72 -7.85
CA ILE A 115 -0.62 -21.00 -6.58
C ILE A 115 -2.11 -20.76 -6.33
N LYS A 116 -2.66 -21.50 -5.37
CA LYS A 116 -4.06 -21.31 -4.95
C LYS A 116 -4.21 -19.95 -4.30
N ASN A 117 -5.19 -19.17 -4.75
CA ASN A 117 -5.66 -17.99 -4.05
C ASN A 117 -6.01 -18.31 -2.59
N TYR A 118 -5.68 -17.38 -1.69
CA TYR A 118 -6.18 -17.46 -0.32
C TYR A 118 -7.70 -17.43 -0.33
N PRO A 119 -8.38 -18.30 0.43
CA PRO A 119 -9.83 -18.27 0.50
C PRO A 119 -10.35 -17.00 1.19
N GLU A 120 -9.54 -16.46 2.10
CA GLU A 120 -9.87 -15.34 2.98
C GLU A 120 -9.09 -14.09 2.57
N LEU A 121 -9.72 -12.93 2.76
CA LEU A 121 -9.18 -11.64 2.40
C LEU A 121 -7.98 -11.26 3.28
N ARG A 122 -6.91 -10.74 2.65
CA ARG A 122 -5.66 -10.39 3.33
C ARG A 122 -5.16 -9.00 2.98
N TYR A 123 -4.59 -8.31 3.96
CA TYR A 123 -3.94 -7.02 3.76
C TYR A 123 -2.62 -6.93 4.53
N LEU A 124 -1.67 -6.19 3.97
CA LEU A 124 -0.44 -5.77 4.62
C LEU A 124 -0.62 -4.37 5.16
N SER A 125 -0.29 -4.11 6.44
CA SER A 125 -0.47 -2.77 7.03
C SER A 125 0.82 -1.99 7.16
N TYR A 126 0.74 -0.67 6.96
CA TYR A 126 1.84 0.27 7.04
C TYR A 126 1.41 1.49 7.88
N PRO A 127 2.06 1.76 9.02
CA PRO A 127 1.69 2.89 9.88
C PRO A 127 1.89 4.23 9.17
N ARG A 128 0.89 5.10 9.24
CA ARG A 128 0.95 6.49 8.76
C ARG A 128 1.41 7.47 9.83
N SER A 129 1.03 7.22 11.09
CA SER A 129 1.29 8.09 12.24
C SER A 129 1.94 7.35 13.40
N SER A 130 2.83 8.03 14.11
CA SER A 130 3.40 7.58 15.38
C SER A 130 2.52 7.91 16.60
N SER A 131 1.34 8.51 16.41
CA SER A 131 0.41 8.84 17.50
C SER A 131 0.05 7.62 18.35
N LEU A 132 0.00 7.81 19.67
CA LEU A 132 -0.25 6.76 20.65
C LEU A 132 -1.74 6.42 20.83
N THR A 133 -2.66 7.30 20.43
CA THR A 133 -4.09 7.18 20.77
C THR A 133 -4.98 6.67 19.64
N SER A 134 -4.69 7.05 18.40
CA SER A 134 -5.32 6.52 17.19
C SER A 134 -4.22 6.29 16.17
N ILE A 135 -4.01 5.02 15.81
CA ILE A 135 -2.98 4.66 14.84
C ILE A 135 -3.64 4.51 13.49
N HIS A 136 -3.26 5.40 12.59
CA HIS A 136 -3.68 5.37 11.20
C HIS A 136 -2.75 4.46 10.42
N PHE A 137 -3.32 3.64 9.54
CA PHE A 137 -2.59 2.73 8.69
C PHE A 137 -3.04 2.91 7.25
N TYR A 138 -2.10 2.74 6.33
CA TYR A 138 -2.43 2.27 5.00
C TYR A 138 -2.44 0.76 5.03
N MET A 139 -3.44 0.14 4.42
CA MET A 139 -3.46 -1.31 4.24
C MET A 139 -3.54 -1.60 2.75
N SER A 140 -2.60 -2.41 2.26
CA SER A 140 -2.53 -2.86 0.87
C SER A 140 -3.03 -4.29 0.77
N HIS A 141 -3.99 -4.55 -0.10
CA HIS A 141 -4.48 -5.90 -0.34
C HIS A 141 -3.33 -6.78 -0.84
N GLU A 142 -3.21 -7.99 -0.29
CA GLU A 142 -2.12 -8.90 -0.63
C GLU A 142 -2.42 -9.62 -1.94
N ILE A 143 -1.64 -9.35 -2.99
CA ILE A 143 -1.86 -9.90 -4.33
C ILE A 143 -0.84 -11.02 -4.57
N HIS A 144 -1.31 -12.24 -4.85
CA HIS A 144 -0.42 -13.40 -5.11
C HIS A 144 -0.69 -14.12 -6.41
N SER A 145 -1.94 -14.20 -6.85
CA SER A 145 -2.30 -14.90 -8.08
C SER A 145 -3.39 -14.18 -8.87
N SER A 146 -3.49 -14.52 -10.15
CA SER A 146 -4.50 -13.98 -11.07
C SER A 146 -5.72 -14.91 -11.17
N PRO A 147 -6.96 -14.40 -11.17
CA PRO A 147 -7.33 -12.99 -11.06
C PRO A 147 -7.17 -12.47 -9.62
N GLY A 148 -6.73 -11.23 -9.52
CA GLY A 148 -6.60 -10.48 -8.26
C GLY A 148 -7.03 -9.03 -8.48
N PHE A 149 -7.20 -8.31 -7.37
CA PHE A 149 -7.47 -6.88 -7.39
C PHE A 149 -6.42 -6.18 -6.54
N ASP A 150 -6.02 -5.01 -6.99
CA ASP A 150 -5.15 -4.12 -6.25
C ASP A 150 -6.04 -3.14 -5.51
N HIS A 151 -5.85 -3.03 -4.20
CA HIS A 151 -6.69 -2.21 -3.35
C HIS A 151 -5.90 -1.68 -2.16
N VAL A 152 -5.83 -0.36 -2.05
CA VAL A 152 -5.21 0.33 -0.92
C VAL A 152 -6.28 1.11 -0.18
N ILE A 153 -6.37 0.87 1.12
CA ILE A 153 -7.29 1.56 2.02
C ILE A 153 -6.53 2.31 3.10
N HIS A 154 -7.13 3.35 3.64
CA HIS A 154 -6.68 3.97 4.88
C HIS A 154 -7.64 3.60 6.01
N THR A 155 -7.07 3.15 7.11
CA THR A 155 -7.79 2.60 8.25
C THR A 155 -7.28 3.17 9.56
N THR A 156 -8.08 3.02 10.61
CA THR A 156 -7.66 3.16 12.00
C THR A 156 -7.84 1.85 12.73
N ILE A 157 -6.88 1.51 13.60
CA ILE A 157 -6.95 0.34 14.46
C ILE A 157 -7.14 0.80 15.90
N ASP A 158 -8.25 0.38 16.52
CA ASP A 158 -8.49 0.62 17.93
C ASP A 158 -7.69 -0.39 18.75
N THR A 159 -6.52 0.02 19.20
CA THR A 159 -5.63 -0.89 19.94
C THR A 159 -6.17 -1.33 21.30
N LYS A 160 -7.16 -0.62 21.87
CA LYS A 160 -7.83 -1.06 23.11
C LYS A 160 -8.83 -2.18 22.86
N SER A 161 -9.30 -2.31 21.62
CA SER A 161 -10.16 -3.41 21.19
C SER A 161 -9.40 -4.68 20.83
N CYS A 162 -8.06 -4.64 20.85
CA CYS A 162 -7.24 -5.78 20.49
C CYS A 162 -7.30 -6.85 21.57
N GLU A 163 -7.75 -8.03 21.18
CA GLU A 163 -7.71 -9.25 21.97
C GLU A 163 -6.45 -10.01 21.58
N CYS A 164 -5.66 -10.41 22.58
CA CYS A 164 -4.45 -11.19 22.38
C CYS A 164 -4.56 -12.49 23.18
N SER A 165 -4.64 -13.61 22.47
CA SER A 165 -4.44 -14.91 23.06
C SER A 165 -3.01 -15.36 22.75
N SER A 166 -2.16 -15.32 23.77
CA SER A 166 -0.77 -15.75 23.66
C SER A 166 -0.51 -16.92 24.59
N ALA A 167 0.11 -17.99 24.06
CA ALA A 167 0.73 -19.01 24.89
C ALA A 167 2.09 -18.55 25.46
N THR A 168 2.64 -17.42 24.98
CA THR A 168 4.03 -16.99 25.18
C THR A 168 4.17 -15.65 25.92
N GLY A 169 3.07 -15.01 26.33
CA GLY A 169 3.08 -13.77 27.14
C GLY A 169 3.39 -12.48 26.37
N LYS A 170 3.43 -12.48 25.03
CA LYS A 170 3.78 -11.30 24.21
C LYS A 170 2.68 -10.25 24.06
N CYS A 171 1.60 -10.33 24.83
CA CYS A 171 0.49 -9.38 24.71
C CYS A 171 0.86 -7.95 25.13
N ASP A 172 1.93 -7.78 25.92
CA ASP A 172 2.43 -6.45 26.26
C ASP A 172 3.09 -5.72 25.06
N GLU A 173 3.45 -6.46 24.00
CA GLU A 173 4.12 -5.94 22.80
C GLU A 173 3.15 -5.68 21.62
N ILE A 174 1.83 -5.84 21.82
CA ILE A 174 0.81 -5.70 20.76
C ILE A 174 0.99 -4.40 19.96
N GLN A 175 1.23 -3.28 20.66
CA GLN A 175 1.44 -1.97 20.03
C GLN A 175 2.63 -1.96 19.08
N GLN A 176 3.72 -2.64 19.44
CA GLN A 176 4.92 -2.73 18.61
C GLN A 176 4.68 -3.66 17.42
N ILE A 177 3.99 -4.78 17.64
CA ILE A 177 3.65 -5.76 16.60
C ILE A 177 2.77 -5.10 15.53
N ILE A 178 1.66 -4.47 15.92
CA ILE A 178 0.73 -3.79 14.99
C ILE A 178 1.45 -2.69 14.20
N ARG A 179 2.44 -2.02 14.79
CA ARG A 179 3.22 -0.98 14.12
C ARG A 179 4.31 -1.51 13.19
N THR A 180 4.48 -2.82 13.06
CA THR A 180 5.48 -3.39 12.15
C THR A 180 5.01 -3.18 10.71
N PRO A 181 5.77 -2.44 9.86
CA PRO A 181 5.40 -2.26 8.46
C PRO A 181 5.35 -3.60 7.72
N GLY A 182 4.31 -3.80 6.91
CA GLY A 182 4.13 -5.04 6.15
C GLY A 182 3.58 -6.21 6.98
N ILE A 183 3.10 -5.98 8.21
CA ILE A 183 2.47 -7.05 8.98
C ILE A 183 1.16 -7.50 8.29
N GLU A 184 0.98 -8.82 8.20
CA GLU A 184 -0.14 -9.47 7.54
C GLU A 184 -1.39 -9.52 8.42
N TRP A 185 -2.52 -9.10 7.85
CA TRP A 185 -3.84 -9.15 8.44
C TRP A 185 -4.74 -10.09 7.65
N LEU A 186 -5.39 -11.02 8.35
CA LEU A 186 -6.37 -11.95 7.84
C LEU A 186 -7.77 -11.55 8.30
N PHE A 187 -8.72 -11.54 7.37
CA PHE A 187 -10.14 -11.31 7.65
C PHE A 187 -10.92 -12.60 7.38
N SER A 188 -10.90 -13.54 8.33
CA SER A 188 -11.37 -14.91 8.14
C SER A 188 -12.84 -15.08 7.74
N SER A 189 -13.69 -14.10 8.04
CA SER A 189 -15.11 -14.12 7.65
C SER A 189 -15.38 -13.51 6.27
N ILE A 190 -14.35 -13.01 5.59
CA ILE A 190 -14.49 -12.25 4.35
C ILE A 190 -13.78 -13.00 3.22
N PRO A 191 -14.51 -13.44 2.17
CA PRO A 191 -13.90 -14.10 1.03
C PRO A 191 -12.90 -13.19 0.33
N ASN A 192 -11.79 -13.76 -0.16
CA ASN A 192 -10.84 -13.03 -1.00
C ASN A 192 -11.38 -12.82 -2.43
N LYS A 193 -12.34 -11.90 -2.58
CA LYS A 193 -12.87 -11.50 -3.88
C LYS A 193 -13.18 -10.01 -3.87
N LEU A 194 -13.10 -9.39 -5.05
CA LEU A 194 -13.34 -7.96 -5.23
C LEU A 194 -14.66 -7.47 -4.64
N ASP A 195 -15.75 -8.24 -4.80
CA ASP A 195 -17.09 -7.89 -4.30
C ASP A 195 -17.16 -7.82 -2.77
N TYR A 196 -16.22 -8.47 -2.09
CA TYR A 196 -16.12 -8.49 -0.62
C TYR A 196 -14.95 -7.65 -0.10
N ARG A 197 -14.37 -6.77 -0.94
CA ARG A 197 -13.32 -5.86 -0.49
C ARG A 197 -13.82 -4.97 0.66
N LEU A 198 -12.88 -4.48 1.47
CA LEU A 198 -13.19 -3.62 2.60
C LEU A 198 -13.62 -2.22 2.11
N MET A 199 -14.88 -1.88 2.28
CA MET A 199 -15.43 -0.59 1.81
C MET A 199 -15.31 0.51 2.86
N LEU A 200 -15.47 1.77 2.44
CA LEU A 200 -15.62 2.91 3.34
C LEU A 200 -16.63 2.62 4.47
N ASP A 201 -16.32 3.10 5.68
CA ASP A 201 -17.10 2.94 6.90
C ASP A 201 -17.25 1.48 7.39
N SER A 202 -16.56 0.52 6.75
CA SER A 202 -16.54 -0.86 7.23
C SER A 202 -15.83 -0.95 8.57
N VAL A 203 -16.48 -1.64 9.51
CA VAL A 203 -15.92 -1.97 10.81
C VAL A 203 -15.78 -3.48 10.89
N VAL A 204 -14.55 -3.96 10.84
CA VAL A 204 -14.22 -5.38 10.74
C VAL A 204 -13.24 -5.80 11.82
N ARG A 205 -13.21 -7.10 12.13
CA ARG A 205 -12.15 -7.67 12.97
C ARG A 205 -11.10 -8.32 12.07
N GLY A 206 -9.86 -7.88 12.24
CA GLY A 206 -8.70 -8.43 11.53
C GLY A 206 -7.81 -9.18 12.50
N LYS A 207 -7.31 -10.34 12.08
CA LYS A 207 -6.36 -11.17 12.83
C LYS A 207 -4.96 -10.99 12.26
N ILE A 208 -3.97 -10.75 13.10
CA ILE A 208 -2.57 -10.68 12.67
C ILE A 208 -2.04 -12.10 12.44
N LEU A 209 -1.45 -12.33 11.28
CA LEU A 209 -0.70 -13.55 11.00
C LEU A 209 0.73 -13.36 11.53
N THR A 210 1.01 -13.90 12.72
CA THR A 210 2.35 -13.87 13.31
C THR A 210 3.02 -15.24 13.24
N ILE A 211 4.33 -15.25 13.07
CA ILE A 211 5.16 -16.46 13.15
C ILE A 211 5.25 -17.04 14.57
N TYR A 212 4.76 -16.33 15.59
CA TYR A 212 4.96 -16.67 17.00
C TYR A 212 3.78 -17.39 17.66
N ASN A 213 2.85 -17.97 16.89
CA ASN A 213 1.58 -18.54 17.40
C ASN A 213 0.82 -17.57 18.34
N THR A 214 1.01 -16.27 18.17
CA THR A 214 0.28 -15.26 18.92
C THR A 214 -0.87 -14.82 18.04
N GLU A 215 -2.10 -15.03 18.52
CA GLU A 215 -3.29 -14.57 17.84
C GLU A 215 -3.67 -13.22 18.42
N ILE A 216 -3.49 -12.18 17.60
CA ILE A 216 -3.92 -10.82 17.93
C ILE A 216 -5.06 -10.50 16.97
N GLU A 217 -6.22 -10.17 17.53
CA GLU A 217 -7.40 -9.78 16.76
C GLU A 217 -7.82 -8.37 17.20
N CYS A 218 -7.98 -7.46 16.25
CA CYS A 218 -8.29 -6.06 16.53
C CYS A 218 -9.49 -5.58 15.71
N LYS A 219 -10.22 -4.60 16.23
CA LYS A 219 -11.21 -3.85 15.46
C LYS A 219 -10.51 -2.83 14.56
N ILE A 220 -10.83 -2.90 13.27
CA ILE A 220 -10.31 -2.04 12.22
C ILE A 220 -11.48 -1.27 11.61
N THR A 221 -11.32 0.04 11.47
CA THR A 221 -12.29 0.91 10.81
C THR A 221 -11.68 1.44 9.52
N VAL A 222 -12.37 1.24 8.40
CA VAL A 222 -11.95 1.76 7.09
C VAL A 222 -12.43 3.20 6.94
N LEU A 223 -11.49 4.11 6.70
CA LEU A 223 -11.77 5.54 6.59
C LEU A 223 -11.90 6.02 5.14
N GLU A 224 -11.23 5.35 4.19
CA GLU A 224 -11.33 5.64 2.75
C GLU A 224 -10.72 4.49 1.93
N SER A 225 -11.22 4.32 0.72
CA SER A 225 -10.56 3.54 -0.33
C SER A 225 -9.75 4.51 -1.19
N ILE A 226 -8.43 4.33 -1.22
CA ILE A 226 -7.48 5.24 -1.88
C ILE A 226 -7.28 4.84 -3.32
N HIS A 227 -7.14 3.54 -3.55
CA HIS A 227 -6.81 2.96 -4.85
C HIS A 227 -7.56 1.64 -5.00
N CYS A 228 -8.21 1.40 -6.13
CA CYS A 228 -8.73 0.08 -6.47
C CYS A 228 -8.74 -0.15 -7.98
N VAL A 229 -8.08 -1.21 -8.44
CA VAL A 229 -8.01 -1.61 -9.85
C VAL A 229 -8.01 -3.15 -9.98
N ILE A 230 -8.49 -3.68 -11.12
CA ILE A 230 -8.71 -5.13 -11.31
C ILE A 230 -7.72 -5.68 -12.35
N GLY A 231 -6.99 -6.74 -12.01
CA GLY A 231 -6.09 -7.45 -12.94
C GLY A 231 -6.85 -8.25 -14.02
N PRO A 232 -6.21 -8.65 -15.13
CA PRO A 232 -4.75 -8.75 -15.29
C PRO A 232 -4.06 -7.57 -16.02
N ALA A 233 -4.82 -6.71 -16.70
CA ALA A 233 -4.32 -5.54 -17.45
C ALA A 233 -4.65 -4.19 -16.78
N PHE A 234 -5.08 -4.24 -15.51
CA PHE A 234 -5.47 -3.09 -14.67
C PHE A 234 -6.24 -2.02 -15.45
N GLY A 235 -7.36 -2.46 -16.05
CA GLY A 235 -8.32 -1.57 -16.68
C GLY A 235 -9.30 -0.99 -15.67
N LYS A 236 -10.02 0.07 -16.07
CA LYS A 236 -11.05 0.70 -15.23
C LYS A 236 -12.16 -0.28 -14.86
N SER A 237 -12.28 -0.57 -13.56
CA SER A 237 -13.44 -0.24 -12.71
C SER A 237 -13.47 -1.12 -11.46
N CYS A 238 -12.89 -0.62 -10.37
CA CYS A 238 -13.54 -0.69 -9.07
C CYS A 238 -14.28 0.63 -8.83
#